data_AF-A0A0Q0G9Z9-F1
#
_entry.id   AF-A0A0Q0G9Z9-F1
#
_cell.length_a   1.000
_cell.length_b   1.000
_cell.length_c   1.000
_cell.angle_alpha   90.00
_cell.angle_beta   90.00
_cell.angle_gamma   90.00
#
_symmetry.space_group_name_H-M   'P 1'
#
loop_
_entity.id
_entity.type
_entity.pdbx_description
1 polymer ?
#
loop_
_entity_poly.entity_id
_entity_poly.type
_entity_poly.pdbx_seq_one_letter_code
_entity_poly.pdbx_strand_id
1 'polypeptide(L)'
;MTYLEQQVLTQVKAIIGNEEQVIGRRGILIPLKKALINEADIRVLIDIVSSDPALAAHLLWRSNTAQAGGIISTKNRSIKDALIRLGQVNIYRYAFSFYLKERLDELKEPYSKLVKGYWALTESIAVDAVQHLRDIEESDQPIDIDADEVQTLALFSVFGQVITLSAFAFLNAASEKAISLQVIKTLIDTQQQSLSIEAFEALGLDDDLRNEFMIAHNIKQTDNANSAGMVLRHVLAKRNVLINPLSDIDS
;
A
#
# COMPACT_ATOMS: atom_id res chain seq x y z
N MET A 1 20.17 15.24 13.16
CA MET A 1 19.14 14.56 13.97
C MET A 1 19.44 14.83 15.44
N THR A 2 18.48 15.33 16.22
CA THR A 2 18.62 15.61 17.66
C THR A 2 18.50 14.33 18.48
N TYR A 3 18.89 14.38 19.77
CA TYR A 3 18.72 13.25 20.68
C TYR A 3 17.25 12.82 20.81
N LEU A 4 16.33 13.79 20.90
CA LEU A 4 14.89 13.53 20.94
C LEU A 4 14.41 12.86 19.65
N GLU A 5 14.80 13.38 18.48
CA GLU A 5 14.46 12.77 17.18
C GLU A 5 14.95 11.33 17.09
N GLN A 6 16.17 11.04 17.56
CA GLN A 6 16.72 9.69 17.53
C GLN A 6 15.97 8.71 18.47
N GLN A 7 15.61 9.16 19.68
CA GLN A 7 14.80 8.37 20.61
C GLN A 7 13.42 8.06 20.05
N VAL A 8 12.79 9.08 19.46
CA VAL A 8 11.47 8.97 18.83
C VAL A 8 11.52 8.05 17.61
N LEU A 9 12.53 8.19 16.75
CA LEU A 9 12.73 7.32 15.60
C LEU A 9 12.88 5.84 16.03
N THR A 10 13.65 5.58 17.08
CA THR A 10 13.83 4.21 17.60
C THR A 10 12.50 3.59 18.05
N GLN A 11 11.67 4.37 18.74
CA GLN A 11 10.35 3.90 19.20
C GLN A 11 9.38 3.70 18.05
N VAL A 12 9.38 4.61 17.07
CA VAL A 12 8.57 4.47 15.84
C VAL A 12 8.96 3.19 15.11
N LYS A 13 10.24 2.91 14.90
CA LYS A 13 10.71 1.67 14.27
C LYS A 13 10.28 0.43 15.04
N ALA A 14 10.34 0.46 16.37
CA ALA A 14 9.86 -0.65 17.20
C ALA A 14 8.34 -0.89 17.06
N ILE A 15 7.55 0.18 16.94
CA ILE A 15 6.10 0.07 16.72
C ILE A 15 5.80 -0.46 15.31
N ILE A 16 6.51 0.03 14.29
CA ILE A 16 6.40 -0.46 12.91
C ILE A 16 6.74 -1.95 12.84
N GLY A 17 7.73 -2.39 13.62
CA GLY A 17 8.13 -3.78 13.81
C GLY A 17 7.02 -4.70 14.34
N ASN A 18 5.89 -4.17 14.80
CA ASN A 18 4.79 -4.93 15.37
C ASN A 18 3.50 -4.75 14.55
N GLU A 19 3.20 -5.73 13.70
CA GLU A 19 2.00 -5.76 12.85
C GLU A 19 0.72 -5.44 13.64
N GLU A 20 0.51 -6.02 14.83
CA GLU A 20 -0.70 -5.77 15.63
C GLU A 20 -0.84 -4.30 16.06
N GLN A 21 0.27 -3.58 16.29
CA GLN A 21 0.23 -2.17 16.67
C GLN A 21 -0.08 -1.27 15.46
N VAL A 22 0.31 -1.70 14.27
CA VAL A 22 0.21 -0.92 13.03
C VAL A 22 -1.13 -1.11 12.33
N ILE A 23 -1.60 -2.35 12.19
CA ILE A 23 -2.86 -2.68 11.49
C ILE A 23 -3.98 -3.15 12.43
N GLY A 24 -3.68 -3.30 13.73
CA GLY A 24 -4.61 -3.85 14.72
C GLY A 24 -4.67 -5.38 14.68
N ARG A 25 -5.34 -5.97 15.68
CA ARG A 25 -5.66 -7.41 15.66
C ARG A 25 -6.82 -7.66 14.70
N ARG A 26 -6.50 -8.07 13.48
CA ARG A 26 -7.51 -8.50 12.51
C ARG A 26 -7.49 -10.02 12.40
N GLY A 27 -8.45 -10.66 13.06
CA GLY A 27 -8.52 -12.12 13.18
C GLY A 27 -8.56 -12.88 11.85
N ILE A 28 -8.80 -12.18 10.74
CA ILE A 28 -8.89 -12.73 9.38
C ILE A 28 -7.56 -12.70 8.62
N LEU A 29 -6.66 -11.72 8.88
CA LEU A 29 -5.43 -11.60 8.10
C LEU A 29 -4.49 -12.78 8.30
N ILE A 30 -4.34 -13.27 9.53
CA ILE A 30 -3.50 -14.44 9.84
C ILE A 30 -4.02 -15.72 9.14
N PRO A 31 -5.28 -16.14 9.31
CA PRO A 31 -5.79 -17.32 8.61
C PRO A 31 -5.79 -17.12 7.09
N LEU A 32 -6.08 -15.92 6.59
CA LEU A 32 -6.01 -15.62 5.15
C LEU A 32 -4.59 -15.80 4.61
N LYS A 33 -3.59 -15.20 5.25
CA LYS A 33 -2.17 -15.33 4.87
C LYS A 33 -1.74 -16.79 4.85
N LYS A 34 -2.10 -17.57 5.89
CA LYS A 34 -1.81 -19.01 5.96
C LYS A 34 -2.48 -19.80 4.84
N ALA A 35 -3.75 -19.51 4.53
CA ALA A 35 -4.46 -20.19 3.47
C ALA A 35 -3.86 -19.89 2.09
N LEU A 36 -3.43 -18.64 1.85
CA LEU A 36 -2.78 -18.23 0.61
C LEU A 36 -1.40 -18.90 0.44
N ILE A 37 -0.55 -18.88 1.47
CA ILE A 37 0.78 -19.55 1.45
C ILE A 37 0.66 -21.05 1.19
N ASN A 38 -0.37 -21.70 1.73
CA ASN A 38 -0.60 -23.13 1.55
C ASN A 38 -1.36 -23.47 0.27
N GLU A 39 -1.58 -22.50 -0.62
CA GLU A 39 -2.34 -22.65 -1.87
C GLU A 39 -3.70 -23.33 -1.65
N ALA A 40 -4.40 -22.92 -0.59
CA ALA A 40 -5.66 -23.54 -0.20
C ALA A 40 -6.71 -23.44 -1.32
N ASP A 41 -7.61 -24.42 -1.36
CA ASP A 41 -8.73 -24.42 -2.30
C ASP A 41 -9.54 -23.12 -2.19
N ILE A 42 -10.02 -22.63 -3.34
CA ILE A 42 -10.79 -21.38 -3.42
C ILE A 42 -11.98 -21.33 -2.46
N ARG A 43 -12.59 -22.47 -2.12
CA ARG A 43 -13.68 -22.55 -1.12
C ARG A 43 -13.21 -22.11 0.26
N VAL A 44 -12.01 -22.49 0.67
CA VAL A 44 -11.42 -22.06 1.95
C VAL A 44 -11.19 -20.56 1.96
N LEU A 45 -10.69 -20.00 0.85
CA LEU A 45 -10.50 -18.55 0.72
C LEU A 45 -11.84 -17.80 0.78
N ILE A 46 -12.88 -18.33 0.12
CA ILE A 46 -14.23 -17.78 0.18
C ILE A 46 -14.75 -17.79 1.62
N ASP A 47 -14.61 -18.91 2.35
CA ASP A 47 -15.08 -19.03 3.73
C ASP A 47 -14.38 -18.04 4.66
N ILE A 48 -13.06 -17.90 4.54
CA ILE A 48 -12.27 -16.94 5.32
C ILE A 48 -12.71 -15.51 5.01
N VAL A 49 -12.76 -15.11 3.74
CA VAL A 49 -13.11 -13.74 3.34
C VAL A 49 -14.56 -13.43 3.68
N SER A 50 -15.47 -14.41 3.54
CA SER A 50 -16.90 -14.23 3.83
C SER A 50 -17.21 -14.14 5.32
N SER A 51 -16.26 -14.44 6.19
CA SER A 51 -16.37 -14.16 7.63
C SER A 51 -16.33 -12.66 7.95
N ASP A 52 -15.86 -11.82 7.01
CA ASP A 52 -15.96 -10.36 7.05
C ASP A 52 -16.60 -9.81 5.77
N PRO A 53 -17.91 -9.51 5.82
CA PRO A 53 -18.65 -8.98 4.68
C PRO A 53 -18.09 -7.66 4.12
N ALA A 54 -17.45 -6.83 4.95
CA ALA A 54 -16.89 -5.56 4.49
C ALA A 54 -15.63 -5.80 3.64
N LEU A 55 -14.77 -6.72 4.07
CA LEU A 55 -13.63 -7.18 3.26
C LEU A 55 -14.11 -7.83 1.96
N ALA A 56 -15.10 -8.72 2.02
CA ALA A 56 -15.64 -9.37 0.83
C ALA A 56 -16.18 -8.35 -0.19
N ALA A 57 -16.95 -7.36 0.27
CA ALA A 57 -17.44 -6.28 -0.56
C ALA A 57 -16.29 -5.44 -1.14
N HIS A 58 -15.25 -5.16 -0.34
CA HIS A 58 -14.07 -4.42 -0.78
C HIS A 58 -13.32 -5.16 -1.90
N LEU A 59 -13.05 -6.45 -1.75
CA LEU A 59 -12.37 -7.27 -2.76
C LEU A 59 -13.16 -7.35 -4.06
N LEU A 60 -14.48 -7.53 -3.96
CA LEU A 60 -15.36 -7.51 -5.13
C LEU A 60 -15.32 -6.16 -5.85
N TRP A 61 -15.39 -5.05 -5.10
CA TRP A 61 -15.31 -3.71 -5.66
C TRP A 61 -13.96 -3.46 -6.34
N ARG A 62 -12.84 -3.73 -5.65
CA ARG A 62 -11.47 -3.58 -6.20
C ARG A 62 -11.27 -4.38 -7.47
N SER A 63 -11.77 -5.62 -7.48
CA SER A 63 -11.66 -6.50 -8.64
C SER A 63 -12.33 -5.96 -9.90
N ASN A 64 -13.29 -5.03 -9.74
CA ASN A 64 -13.99 -4.38 -10.83
C ASN A 64 -13.39 -3.01 -11.19
N THR A 65 -12.71 -2.32 -10.26
CA THR A 65 -12.14 -0.99 -10.51
C THR A 65 -10.84 -1.03 -11.30
N ALA A 66 -9.96 -2.00 -11.02
CA ALA A 66 -8.74 -2.19 -11.81
C ALA A 66 -9.06 -2.38 -13.32
N GLN A 67 -10.18 -3.05 -13.61
CA GLN A 67 -10.61 -3.45 -14.95
C GLN A 67 -11.64 -2.52 -15.61
N ALA A 68 -12.03 -1.40 -14.99
CA ALA A 68 -13.13 -0.53 -15.46
C ALA A 68 -12.96 0.16 -16.84
N GLY A 69 -12.03 -0.29 -17.69
CA GLY A 69 -11.82 0.20 -19.05
C GLY A 69 -11.13 -0.77 -20.01
N GLY A 70 -10.90 -2.03 -19.64
CA GLY A 70 -10.25 -3.03 -20.50
C GLY A 70 -11.21 -3.73 -21.47
N ILE A 71 -10.66 -4.41 -22.48
CA ILE A 71 -11.39 -5.16 -23.54
C ILE A 71 -12.27 -6.29 -22.94
N ILE A 72 -11.89 -6.82 -21.77
CA ILE A 72 -12.65 -7.87 -21.05
C ILE A 72 -13.65 -7.21 -20.09
N SER A 73 -14.81 -6.84 -20.62
CA SER A 73 -15.91 -6.18 -19.89
C SER A 73 -16.74 -7.12 -18.99
N THR A 74 -16.23 -8.27 -18.55
CA THR A 74 -16.99 -9.13 -17.62
C THR A 74 -16.77 -8.67 -16.19
N LYS A 75 -17.68 -7.83 -15.69
CA LYS A 75 -17.73 -7.45 -14.27
C LYS A 75 -17.81 -8.71 -13.41
N ASN A 76 -16.97 -8.81 -12.38
CA ASN A 76 -17.07 -9.84 -11.36
C ASN A 76 -18.38 -9.66 -10.61
N ARG A 77 -19.23 -10.69 -10.60
CA ARG A 77 -20.56 -10.66 -9.95
C ARG A 77 -20.58 -11.43 -8.64
N SER A 78 -19.55 -12.23 -8.36
CA SER A 78 -19.43 -13.01 -7.14
C SER A 78 -18.06 -12.86 -6.51
N ILE A 79 -17.98 -13.09 -5.19
CA ILE A 79 -16.70 -13.11 -4.47
C ILE A 79 -15.79 -14.22 -5.02
N LYS A 80 -16.35 -15.35 -5.46
CA LYS A 80 -15.59 -16.42 -6.09
C LYS A 80 -14.85 -15.93 -7.33
N ASP A 81 -15.56 -15.25 -8.23
CA ASP A 81 -14.95 -14.73 -9.48
C ASP A 81 -13.88 -13.69 -9.16
N ALA A 82 -14.16 -12.80 -8.22
CA ALA A 82 -13.21 -11.80 -7.75
C ALA A 82 -11.92 -12.44 -7.21
N LEU A 83 -12.03 -13.44 -6.32
CA LEU A 83 -10.88 -14.12 -5.71
C LEU A 83 -10.07 -14.93 -6.73
N ILE A 84 -10.72 -15.68 -7.63
CA ILE A 84 -10.01 -16.43 -8.69
C ILE A 84 -9.18 -15.48 -9.55
N ARG A 85 -9.80 -14.37 -9.96
CA ARG A 85 -9.18 -13.39 -10.84
C ARG A 85 -8.08 -12.59 -10.17
N LEU A 86 -8.27 -12.19 -8.91
CA LEU A 86 -7.26 -11.46 -8.15
C LEU A 86 -5.97 -12.28 -7.95
N GLY A 87 -6.10 -13.60 -7.83
CA GLY A 87 -4.98 -14.46 -7.47
C GLY A 87 -4.50 -14.20 -6.04
N GLN A 88 -3.61 -15.07 -5.57
CA GLN A 88 -3.23 -15.11 -4.16
C GLN A 88 -2.59 -13.81 -3.66
N VAL A 89 -1.70 -13.23 -4.48
CA VAL A 89 -0.93 -12.04 -4.15
C VAL A 89 -1.85 -10.83 -3.97
N ASN A 90 -2.72 -10.53 -4.94
CA ASN A 90 -3.56 -9.34 -4.86
C ASN A 90 -4.67 -9.47 -3.80
N ILE A 91 -5.16 -10.68 -3.51
CA ILE A 91 -6.09 -10.90 -2.39
C ILE A 91 -5.48 -10.38 -1.09
N TYR A 92 -4.25 -10.79 -0.76
CA TYR A 92 -3.60 -10.37 0.47
C TYR A 92 -3.29 -8.87 0.48
N ARG A 93 -2.75 -8.32 -0.62
CA ARG A 93 -2.42 -6.89 -0.72
C ARG A 93 -3.66 -6.00 -0.53
N TYR A 94 -4.77 -6.32 -1.17
CA TYR A 94 -6.02 -5.58 -0.97
C TYR A 94 -6.57 -5.74 0.45
N ALA A 95 -6.59 -6.95 0.99
CA ALA A 95 -7.02 -7.19 2.37
C ALA A 95 -6.19 -6.40 3.38
N PHE A 96 -4.86 -6.39 3.20
CA PHE A 96 -3.95 -5.62 4.02
C PHE A 96 -4.26 -4.12 3.92
N SER A 97 -4.37 -3.59 2.71
CA SER A 97 -4.67 -2.17 2.49
C SER A 97 -6.03 -1.76 3.09
N PHE A 98 -7.02 -2.65 3.04
CA PHE A 98 -8.34 -2.46 3.63
C PHE A 98 -8.25 -2.29 5.14
N TYR A 99 -7.60 -3.24 5.83
CA TYR A 99 -7.47 -3.18 7.28
C TYR A 99 -6.54 -2.05 7.75
N LEU A 100 -5.52 -1.71 6.98
CA LEU A 100 -4.72 -0.53 7.22
C LEU A 100 -5.61 0.72 7.19
N LYS A 101 -6.44 0.90 6.17
CA LYS A 101 -7.38 2.02 6.08
C LYS A 101 -8.33 2.08 7.27
N GLU A 102 -8.93 0.96 7.67
CA GLU A 102 -9.81 0.92 8.85
C GLU A 102 -9.08 1.39 10.11
N ARG A 103 -7.82 0.97 10.27
CA ARG A 103 -7.01 1.38 11.41
C ARG A 103 -6.68 2.88 11.38
N LEU A 104 -6.43 3.45 10.20
CA LEU A 104 -6.22 4.88 10.02
C LEU A 104 -7.47 5.70 10.34
N ASP A 105 -8.65 5.19 9.96
CA ASP A 105 -9.94 5.83 10.21
C ASP A 105 -10.27 5.91 11.73
N GLU A 106 -9.67 5.04 12.55
CA GLU A 106 -9.81 5.02 14.01
C GLU A 106 -8.89 6.01 14.75
N LEU A 107 -7.92 6.64 14.07
CA LEU A 107 -6.98 7.56 14.73
C LEU A 107 -7.68 8.81 15.27
N LYS A 108 -7.17 9.35 16.38
CA LYS A 108 -7.67 10.60 16.98
C LYS A 108 -7.00 11.82 16.35
N GLU A 109 -7.63 12.98 16.49
CA GLU A 109 -7.02 14.26 16.09
C GLU A 109 -5.69 14.50 16.84
N PRO A 110 -4.69 15.12 16.20
CA PRO A 110 -4.69 15.68 14.83
C PRO A 110 -4.39 14.68 13.71
N TYR A 111 -4.13 13.41 14.04
CA TYR A 111 -3.64 12.39 13.09
C TYR A 111 -4.70 11.98 12.09
N SER A 112 -5.97 11.85 12.52
CA SER A 112 -7.12 11.53 11.66
C SER A 112 -7.19 12.41 10.42
N LYS A 113 -7.00 13.72 10.55
CA LYS A 113 -7.04 14.65 9.42
C LYS A 113 -5.90 14.40 8.44
N LEU A 114 -4.68 14.17 8.94
CA LEU A 114 -3.50 13.92 8.11
C LEU A 114 -3.63 12.61 7.34
N VAL A 115 -3.96 11.52 8.02
CA VAL A 115 -4.05 10.20 7.38
C VAL A 115 -5.18 10.12 6.37
N LYS A 116 -6.30 10.83 6.57
CA LYS A 116 -7.35 10.97 5.55
C LYS A 116 -6.83 11.66 4.28
N GLY A 117 -6.00 12.69 4.44
CA GLY A 117 -5.35 13.36 3.32
C GLY A 117 -4.40 12.44 2.56
N TYR A 118 -3.54 11.71 3.27
CA TYR A 118 -2.65 10.73 2.66
C TYR A 118 -3.41 9.60 1.97
N TRP A 119 -4.46 9.06 2.60
CA TRP A 119 -5.25 8.00 2.00
C TRP A 119 -5.99 8.46 0.74
N ALA A 120 -6.56 9.68 0.75
CA ALA A 120 -7.16 10.26 -0.44
C ALA A 120 -6.14 10.43 -1.59
N LEU A 121 -4.91 10.84 -1.25
CA LEU A 121 -3.81 10.90 -2.22
C LEU A 121 -3.47 9.51 -2.77
N THR A 122 -3.35 8.50 -1.91
CA THR A 122 -3.11 7.09 -2.28
C THR A 122 -4.14 6.59 -3.27
N GLU A 123 -5.43 6.75 -2.98
CA GLU A 123 -6.52 6.31 -3.87
C GLU A 123 -6.47 7.03 -5.21
N SER A 124 -6.18 8.34 -5.19
CA SER A 124 -6.05 9.12 -6.42
C SER A 124 -4.86 8.68 -7.27
N ILE A 125 -3.72 8.33 -6.66
CA ILE A 125 -2.57 7.75 -7.36
C ILE A 125 -2.94 6.39 -7.97
N ALA A 126 -3.69 5.56 -7.25
CA ALA A 126 -4.11 4.25 -7.75
C ALA A 126 -5.04 4.33 -8.97
N VAL A 127 -5.95 5.32 -8.99
CA VAL A 127 -6.79 5.59 -10.16
C VAL A 127 -5.93 6.06 -11.34
N ASP A 128 -5.03 7.04 -11.11
CA ASP A 128 -4.18 7.57 -12.16
C ASP A 128 -3.21 6.53 -12.73
N ALA A 129 -2.68 5.63 -11.90
CA ALA A 129 -1.75 4.57 -12.32
C ALA A 129 -2.42 3.55 -13.24
N VAL A 130 -3.64 3.12 -12.91
CA VAL A 130 -4.43 2.25 -13.78
C VAL A 130 -4.83 2.97 -15.07
N GLN A 131 -5.18 4.26 -15.01
CA GLN A 131 -5.47 5.02 -16.22
C GLN A 131 -4.22 5.15 -17.10
N HIS A 132 -3.06 5.45 -16.51
CA HIS A 132 -1.81 5.56 -17.24
C HIS A 132 -1.42 4.24 -17.92
N LEU A 133 -1.61 3.11 -17.24
CA LEU A 133 -1.41 1.78 -17.83
C LEU A 133 -2.23 1.61 -19.12
N ARG A 134 -3.52 1.99 -19.08
CA ARG A 134 -4.41 1.92 -20.26
C ARG A 134 -3.93 2.81 -21.39
N ASP A 135 -3.51 4.03 -21.08
CA ASP A 135 -2.99 4.97 -22.08
C ASP A 135 -1.74 4.37 -22.79
N ILE A 136 -0.93 3.56 -22.09
CA ILE A 136 0.19 2.83 -22.68
C ILE A 136 -0.32 1.66 -23.56
N GLU A 137 -1.28 0.87 -23.07
CA GLU A 137 -1.87 -0.25 -23.84
C GLU A 137 -2.50 0.22 -25.16
N GLU A 138 -3.12 1.40 -25.18
CA GLU A 138 -3.69 2.03 -26.39
C GLU A 138 -2.63 2.52 -27.39
N SER A 139 -1.37 2.65 -26.98
CA SER A 139 -0.29 3.22 -27.78
C SER A 139 0.48 2.20 -28.66
N ASP A 140 -0.09 1.00 -28.88
CA ASP A 140 0.53 -0.14 -29.59
C ASP A 140 1.88 -0.59 -29.02
N GLN A 141 2.21 -0.22 -27.78
CA GLN A 141 3.36 -0.78 -27.05
C GLN A 141 2.96 -2.12 -26.43
N PRO A 142 3.61 -3.24 -26.79
CA PRO A 142 3.35 -4.52 -26.14
C PRO A 142 3.91 -4.46 -24.71
N ILE A 143 3.02 -4.24 -23.75
CA ILE A 143 3.30 -4.35 -22.32
C ILE A 143 2.46 -5.47 -21.72
N ASP A 144 3.08 -6.26 -20.85
CA ASP A 144 2.44 -7.36 -20.13
C ASP A 144 2.48 -7.05 -18.63
N ILE A 145 1.59 -6.15 -18.19
CA ILE A 145 1.53 -5.66 -16.83
C ILE A 145 0.10 -5.84 -16.31
N ASP A 146 -0.08 -6.54 -15.19
CA ASP A 146 -1.40 -6.70 -14.57
C ASP A 146 -1.86 -5.39 -13.91
N ALA A 147 -3.06 -4.94 -14.29
CA ALA A 147 -3.70 -3.77 -13.71
C ALA A 147 -3.93 -3.89 -12.18
N ASP A 148 -4.15 -5.09 -11.64
CA ASP A 148 -4.23 -5.28 -10.19
C ASP A 148 -2.87 -5.13 -9.50
N GLU A 149 -1.78 -5.54 -10.15
CA GLU A 149 -0.44 -5.33 -9.59
C GLU A 149 -0.13 -3.83 -9.52
N VAL A 150 -0.46 -3.08 -10.58
CA VAL A 150 -0.32 -1.61 -10.58
C VAL A 150 -1.21 -0.96 -9.52
N GLN A 151 -2.49 -1.36 -9.45
CA GLN A 151 -3.43 -0.79 -8.49
C GLN A 151 -3.02 -1.12 -7.05
N THR A 152 -2.70 -2.37 -6.74
CA THR A 152 -2.26 -2.78 -5.40
C THR A 152 -0.96 -2.08 -5.04
N LEU A 153 0.04 -2.01 -5.93
CA LEU A 153 1.29 -1.29 -5.69
C LEU A 153 1.03 0.20 -5.36
N ALA A 154 0.15 0.85 -6.11
CA ALA A 154 -0.20 2.25 -5.88
C ALA A 154 -0.86 2.48 -4.51
N LEU A 155 -1.56 1.49 -3.95
CA LEU A 155 -2.10 1.58 -2.58
C LEU A 155 -1.02 1.64 -1.50
N PHE A 156 0.23 1.29 -1.84
CA PHE A 156 1.40 1.41 -0.96
C PHE A 156 2.31 2.60 -1.34
N SER A 157 1.93 3.45 -2.30
CA SER A 157 2.75 4.57 -2.79
C SER A 157 3.17 5.62 -1.75
N VAL A 158 2.43 5.77 -0.66
CA VAL A 158 2.79 6.64 0.48
C VAL A 158 2.83 5.87 1.79
N PHE A 159 3.11 4.56 1.69
CA PHE A 159 3.04 3.63 2.80
C PHE A 159 3.93 4.03 3.97
N GLY A 160 5.17 4.45 3.70
CA GLY A 160 6.10 4.90 4.73
C GLY A 160 5.55 6.06 5.56
N GLN A 161 4.97 7.09 4.93
CA GLN A 161 4.38 8.21 5.66
C GLN A 161 3.18 7.77 6.49
N VAL A 162 2.29 6.97 5.90
CA VAL A 162 1.07 6.48 6.54
C VAL A 162 1.39 5.66 7.79
N ILE A 163 2.29 4.68 7.66
CA ILE A 163 2.68 3.77 8.74
C ILE A 163 3.43 4.53 9.83
N THR A 164 4.30 5.46 9.45
CA THR A 164 5.00 6.33 10.38
C THR A 164 4.02 7.18 11.19
N LEU A 165 3.01 7.78 10.55
CA LEU A 165 1.97 8.55 11.24
C LEU A 165 1.15 7.70 12.20
N SER A 166 0.80 6.46 11.83
CA SER A 166 0.14 5.51 12.72
C SER A 166 0.98 5.20 13.95
N ALA A 167 2.28 4.92 13.75
CA ALA A 167 3.21 4.66 14.84
C ALA A 167 3.35 5.88 15.76
N PHE A 168 3.39 7.08 15.21
CA PHE A 168 3.39 8.32 15.98
C PHE A 168 2.11 8.56 16.77
N ALA A 169 0.96 8.28 16.17
CA ALA A 169 -0.33 8.40 16.84
C ALA A 169 -0.40 7.45 18.05
N PHE A 170 0.08 6.22 17.87
CA PHE A 170 0.19 5.24 18.96
C PHE A 170 1.15 5.71 20.05
N LEU A 171 2.36 6.14 19.67
CA LEU A 171 3.37 6.61 20.60
C LEU A 171 2.87 7.82 21.42
N ASN A 172 2.21 8.78 20.78
CA ASN A 172 1.66 9.95 21.46
C ASN A 172 0.47 9.62 22.37
N ALA A 173 -0.33 8.61 22.02
CA ALA A 173 -1.39 8.14 22.90
C ALA A 173 -0.86 7.45 24.17
N ALA A 174 0.32 6.82 24.07
CA ALA A 174 0.97 6.14 25.20
C ALA A 174 1.92 7.04 26.01
N SER A 175 2.35 8.17 25.45
CA SER A 175 3.30 9.09 26.08
C SER A 175 2.60 10.08 27.02
N GLU A 176 3.23 10.35 28.17
CA GLU A 176 2.79 11.42 29.10
C GLU A 176 3.00 12.83 28.51
N LYS A 177 3.94 12.98 27.56
CA LYS A 177 4.23 14.25 26.89
C LYS A 177 4.01 14.10 25.39
N ALA A 178 3.19 15.00 24.85
CA ALA A 178 2.96 15.07 23.41
C ALA A 178 4.25 15.41 22.66
N ILE A 179 4.62 14.56 21.71
CA ILE A 179 5.69 14.80 20.75
C ILE A 179 5.20 15.84 19.74
N SER A 180 6.02 16.84 19.49
CA SER A 180 5.69 17.92 18.54
C SER A 180 5.53 17.38 17.12
N LEU A 181 4.52 17.90 16.40
CA LEU A 181 4.32 17.65 14.97
C LEU A 181 5.54 18.04 14.12
N GLN A 182 6.36 18.99 14.58
CA GLN A 182 7.59 19.36 13.88
C GLN A 182 8.61 18.22 13.88
N VAL A 183 8.74 17.49 14.99
CA VAL A 183 9.63 16.32 15.09
C VAL A 183 9.13 15.22 14.15
N ILE A 184 7.81 15.01 14.11
CA ILE A 184 7.15 14.05 13.21
C ILE A 184 7.46 14.40 11.76
N LYS A 185 7.25 15.66 11.36
CA LYS A 185 7.51 16.13 10.00
C LYS A 185 8.98 15.93 9.62
N THR A 186 9.92 16.34 10.47
CA THR A 186 11.35 16.17 10.21
C THR A 186 11.75 14.70 10.04
N LEU A 187 11.18 13.80 10.85
CA LEU A 187 11.46 12.37 10.74
C LEU A 187 10.85 11.77 9.47
N ILE A 188 9.63 12.14 9.09
CA ILE A 188 9.04 11.73 7.82
C ILE A 188 9.92 12.22 6.66
N ASP A 189 10.23 13.51 6.60
CA ASP A 189 10.98 14.11 5.48
C ASP A 189 12.40 13.53 5.33
N THR A 190 13.05 13.12 6.42
CA THR A 190 14.46 12.67 6.39
C THR A 190 14.63 11.16 6.42
N GLN A 191 13.63 10.40 6.88
CA GLN A 191 13.71 8.94 7.08
C GLN A 191 12.68 8.17 6.24
N GLN A 192 11.90 8.83 5.37
CA GLN A 192 10.83 8.19 4.58
C GLN A 192 11.29 6.89 3.89
N GLN A 193 12.45 6.90 3.24
CA GLN A 193 12.98 5.72 2.56
C GLN A 193 13.21 4.55 3.53
N SER A 194 13.98 4.78 4.59
CA SER A 194 14.31 3.76 5.60
C SER A 194 13.04 3.23 6.28
N LEU A 195 12.13 4.13 6.66
CA LEU A 195 10.87 3.74 7.32
C LEU A 195 9.94 2.96 6.39
N SER A 196 9.93 3.28 5.08
CA SER A 196 9.14 2.52 4.10
C SER A 196 9.67 1.10 3.95
N ILE A 197 10.99 0.95 3.73
CA ILE A 197 11.63 -0.36 3.53
C ILE A 197 11.48 -1.24 4.79
N GLU A 198 11.73 -0.68 5.97
CA GLU A 198 11.57 -1.38 7.24
C GLU A 198 10.11 -1.78 7.50
N ALA A 199 9.14 -0.96 7.10
CA ALA A 199 7.72 -1.31 7.21
C ALA A 199 7.35 -2.50 6.31
N PHE A 200 7.86 -2.55 5.08
CA PHE A 200 7.63 -3.71 4.20
C PHE A 200 8.17 -5.01 4.81
N GLU A 201 9.38 -4.97 5.38
CA GLU A 201 10.02 -6.12 6.02
C GLU A 201 9.28 -6.55 7.29
N ALA A 202 8.96 -5.59 8.16
CA ALA A 202 8.31 -5.85 9.44
C ALA A 202 6.89 -6.44 9.29
N LEU A 203 6.14 -5.96 8.30
CA LEU A 203 4.74 -6.34 8.09
C LEU A 203 4.60 -7.60 7.24
N GLY A 204 5.74 -8.18 6.81
CA GLY A 204 5.78 -9.41 6.03
C GLY A 204 4.95 -9.34 4.76
N LEU A 205 4.97 -8.16 4.11
CA LEU A 205 4.45 -7.98 2.76
C LEU A 205 5.36 -8.74 1.77
N ASP A 206 4.82 -9.14 0.62
CA ASP A 206 5.59 -9.94 -0.34
C ASP A 206 6.77 -9.15 -0.94
N ASP A 207 7.85 -9.87 -1.27
CA ASP A 207 9.11 -9.28 -1.74
C ASP A 207 8.97 -8.54 -3.08
N ASP A 208 8.08 -9.00 -3.94
CA ASP A 208 7.81 -8.39 -5.24
C ASP A 208 7.19 -7.00 -5.06
N LEU A 209 6.23 -6.86 -4.15
CA LEU A 209 5.64 -5.56 -3.81
C LEU A 209 6.71 -4.57 -3.32
N ARG A 210 7.61 -5.01 -2.44
CA ARG A 210 8.73 -4.18 -1.94
C ARG A 210 9.66 -3.79 -3.08
N ASN A 211 10.00 -4.72 -3.98
CA ASN A 211 10.87 -4.47 -5.12
C ASN A 211 10.25 -3.45 -6.08
N GLU A 212 8.99 -3.64 -6.47
CA GLU A 212 8.26 -2.73 -7.34
C GLU A 212 8.04 -1.36 -6.69
N PHE A 213 7.86 -1.29 -5.36
CA PHE A 213 7.82 -0.03 -4.62
C PHE A 213 9.13 0.74 -4.73
N MET A 214 10.27 0.06 -4.57
CA MET A 214 11.58 0.69 -4.73
C MET A 214 11.81 1.19 -6.17
N ILE A 215 11.30 0.47 -7.16
CA ILE A 215 11.32 0.92 -8.56
C ILE A 215 10.41 2.15 -8.73
N ALA A 216 9.19 2.11 -8.23
CA ALA A 216 8.23 3.22 -8.32
C ALA A 216 8.79 4.52 -7.75
N HIS A 217 9.50 4.45 -6.63
CA HIS A 217 10.10 5.62 -6.00
C HIS A 217 11.51 5.97 -6.50
N ASN A 218 11.95 5.36 -7.61
CA ASN A 218 13.26 5.60 -8.21
C ASN A 218 14.45 5.34 -7.25
N ILE A 219 14.26 4.42 -6.30
CA ILE A 219 15.30 3.94 -5.38
C ILE A 219 16.12 2.83 -6.05
N LYS A 220 15.45 2.00 -6.85
CA LYS A 220 16.04 0.88 -7.60
C LYS A 220 15.77 1.07 -9.10
N GLN A 221 16.79 0.83 -9.92
CA GLN A 221 16.62 0.78 -11.38
C GLN A 221 16.22 -0.61 -11.83
N THR A 222 15.54 -0.67 -12.98
CA THR A 222 15.12 -1.92 -13.61
C THR A 222 15.19 -1.77 -15.12
N ASP A 223 15.59 -2.84 -15.80
CA ASP A 223 15.51 -2.96 -17.26
C ASP A 223 14.25 -3.74 -17.69
N ASN A 224 13.41 -4.16 -16.73
CA ASN A 224 12.16 -4.83 -17.02
C ASN A 224 11.11 -3.81 -17.53
N ALA A 225 10.84 -3.84 -18.84
CA ALA A 225 9.81 -3.02 -19.46
C ALA A 225 8.39 -3.31 -18.93
N ASN A 226 8.17 -4.50 -18.36
CA ASN A 226 6.89 -4.92 -17.77
C ASN A 226 6.82 -4.69 -16.26
N SER A 227 7.53 -3.69 -15.73
CA SER A 227 7.49 -3.35 -14.30
C SER A 227 6.30 -2.45 -13.97
N ALA A 228 5.42 -2.92 -13.08
CA ALA A 228 4.34 -2.10 -12.51
C ALA A 228 4.89 -0.86 -11.79
N GLY A 229 6.07 -0.96 -11.20
CA GLY A 229 6.82 0.13 -10.59
C GLY A 229 7.21 1.22 -11.59
N MET A 230 7.57 0.87 -12.83
CA MET A 230 7.87 1.88 -13.86
C MET A 230 6.62 2.68 -14.24
N VAL A 231 5.46 2.02 -14.38
CA VAL A 231 4.18 2.68 -14.61
C VAL A 231 3.85 3.64 -13.46
N LEU A 232 3.99 3.16 -12.22
CA LEU A 232 3.72 3.97 -11.04
C LEU A 232 4.70 5.14 -10.90
N ARG A 233 5.99 4.96 -11.21
CA ARG A 233 7.02 6.00 -11.16
C ARG A 233 6.61 7.24 -11.95
N HIS A 234 6.06 7.06 -13.15
CA HIS A 234 5.58 8.18 -13.97
C HIS A 234 4.50 9.00 -13.27
N VAL A 235 3.53 8.33 -12.65
CA VAL A 235 2.45 8.99 -11.89
C VAL A 235 2.99 9.69 -10.64
N LEU A 236 3.91 9.05 -9.91
CA LEU A 236 4.53 9.63 -8.73
C LEU A 236 5.41 10.85 -9.07
N ALA A 237 6.12 10.82 -10.20
CA ALA A 237 6.92 11.93 -10.70
C ALA A 237 6.03 13.14 -11.01
N LYS A 238 4.95 12.94 -11.78
CA LYS A 238 3.96 13.99 -12.10
C LYS A 238 3.33 14.64 -10.87
N ARG A 239 3.18 13.86 -9.80
CA ARG A 239 2.60 14.32 -8.51
C ARG A 239 3.64 14.85 -7.53
N ASN A 240 4.93 14.83 -7.87
CA ASN A 240 6.05 15.25 -7.03
C ASN A 240 6.08 14.54 -5.66
N VAL A 241 5.88 13.23 -5.67
CA VAL A 241 5.83 12.37 -4.45
C VAL A 241 6.86 11.24 -4.48
N LEU A 242 7.82 11.28 -5.41
CA LEU A 242 8.95 10.36 -5.42
C LEU A 242 9.79 10.53 -4.15
N ILE A 243 10.26 9.42 -3.58
CA ILE A 243 11.22 9.45 -2.46
C ILE A 243 12.57 9.91 -2.99
N ASN A 244 12.98 9.38 -4.14
CA ASN A 244 14.16 9.82 -4.86
C ASN A 244 13.72 10.49 -6.18
N PRO A 245 13.68 11.83 -6.27
CA PRO A 245 13.25 12.53 -7.48
C PRO A 245 14.04 12.12 -8.73
N LEU A 246 13.41 12.22 -9.90
CA LEU A 246 14.13 12.12 -11.17
C LEU A 246 15.01 13.36 -11.35
N SER A 247 16.22 13.18 -11.88
CA SER A 247 17.06 14.31 -12.25
C SER A 247 16.49 14.95 -13.53
N ASP A 248 16.67 16.27 -13.73
CA ASP A 248 16.21 16.98 -14.95
C ASP A 248 16.85 16.44 -16.25
N ILE A 249 17.78 15.49 -16.16
CA ILE A 249 18.44 14.82 -17.29
C ILE A 249 17.63 13.59 -17.74
N ASP A 250 16.75 13.07 -16.88
CA ASP A 250 15.97 11.83 -17.08
C ASP A 250 14.47 12.09 -17.41
N SER A 251 14.08 13.36 -17.62
CA SER A 251 12.71 13.80 -17.97
C SER A 251 12.55 14.14 -19.44
#